data_AF-A0A6M0PCM2-F1
#
_entry.id   AF-A0A6M0PCM2-F1
#
_cell.length_a   1.000
_cell.length_b   1.000
_cell.length_c   1.000
_cell.angle_alpha   90.00
_cell.angle_beta   90.00
_cell.angle_gamma   90.00
#
_symmetry.space_group_name_H-M   'P 1'
#
loop_
_entity.id
_entity.type
_entity.pdbx_description
1 polymer ?
#
loop_
_entity_poly.entity_id
_entity_poly.type
_entity_poly.pdbx_seq_one_letter_code
_entity_poly.pdbx_strand_id
1 'polypeptide(L)'
;MIIKNFSHTLTLEQVARVLEKFRIVFTVEGVKAKIQLQQLTAISKPYEDRRYSGYPYLVLISSLVDYLRDKGYTDDEIQNALPYGAEI
;
A
#
# COMPACT_ATOMS: atom_id res chain seq x y z
N MET A 1 4.57 -9.68 -20.98
CA MET A 1 4.89 -8.98 -19.72
C MET A 1 3.74 -8.03 -19.44
N ILE A 2 2.81 -8.38 -18.54
CA ILE A 2 1.68 -7.52 -18.22
C ILE A 2 2.21 -6.45 -17.27
N ILE A 3 2.39 -5.24 -17.79
CA ILE A 3 2.66 -4.06 -16.97
C ILE A 3 1.34 -3.81 -16.22
N LYS A 4 1.20 -4.39 -15.01
CA LYS A 4 0.12 -4.03 -14.10
C LYS A 4 0.27 -2.54 -13.86
N ASN A 5 -0.75 -1.77 -14.20
CA ASN A 5 -0.78 -0.33 -14.03
C ASN A 5 -0.79 -0.04 -12.52
N PHE A 6 0.39 -0.03 -11.89
CA PHE A 6 0.61 0.24 -10.45
C PHE A 6 0.26 1.67 -10.06
N SER A 7 -0.14 2.50 -11.03
CA SER A 7 -0.29 3.94 -10.92
C SER A 7 -1.21 4.42 -9.79
N HIS A 8 -2.04 3.55 -9.21
CA HIS A 8 -2.96 3.97 -8.14
C HIS A 8 -3.06 3.01 -6.95
N THR A 9 -2.45 1.81 -7.00
CA THR A 9 -2.62 0.80 -5.94
C THR A 9 -1.39 -0.07 -5.71
N LEU A 10 -1.27 -0.56 -4.47
CA LEU A 10 -0.20 -1.46 -4.01
C LEU A 10 -0.78 -2.73 -3.41
N THR A 11 -0.04 -3.85 -3.51
CA THR A 11 -0.35 -5.04 -2.73
C THR A 11 -0.04 -4.83 -1.25
N LEU A 12 -0.61 -5.66 -0.36
CA LEU A 12 -0.34 -5.53 1.07
C LEU A 12 1.15 -5.75 1.41
N GLU A 13 1.84 -6.62 0.67
CA GLU A 13 3.29 -6.84 0.81
C GLU A 13 4.09 -5.58 0.44
N GLN A 14 3.68 -4.90 -0.64
CA GLN A 14 4.31 -3.63 -1.03
C GLN A 14 4.07 -2.56 0.02
N VAL A 15 2.84 -2.45 0.55
CA VAL A 15 2.54 -1.50 1.63
C VAL A 15 3.31 -1.82 2.91
N ALA A 16 3.44 -3.10 3.28
CA ALA A 16 4.23 -3.50 4.44
C ALA A 16 5.69 -3.05 4.28
N ARG A 17 6.28 -3.21 3.09
CA ARG A 17 7.64 -2.72 2.80
C ARG A 17 7.76 -1.19 2.86
N VAL A 18 6.75 -0.46 2.41
CA VAL A 18 6.75 1.02 2.52
C VAL A 18 6.68 1.42 4.00
N LEU A 19 5.73 0.88 4.75
CA LEU A 19 5.54 1.20 6.18
C LEU A 19 6.70 0.73 7.06
N GLU A 20 7.43 -0.31 6.65
CA GLU A 20 8.64 -0.79 7.31
C GLU A 20 9.77 0.25 7.26
N LYS A 21 9.92 0.96 6.13
CA LYS A 21 10.90 2.06 5.99
C LYS A 21 10.68 3.18 7.02
N PHE A 22 9.42 3.37 7.44
CA PHE A 22 9.01 4.33 8.47
C PHE A 22 8.90 3.72 9.87
N ARG A 23 9.21 2.43 10.04
CA ARG A 23 9.09 1.67 11.30
C ARG A 23 7.68 1.62 11.88
N ILE A 24 6.65 1.65 11.02
CA ILE A 24 5.24 1.67 11.44
C ILE A 24 4.65 0.26 11.47
N VAL A 25 4.83 -0.51 10.40
CA VAL A 25 4.31 -1.87 10.22
C VAL A 25 5.36 -2.70 9.51
N PHE A 26 5.55 -3.94 9.97
CA PHE A 26 6.58 -4.86 9.46
C PHE A 26 5.97 -6.11 8.78
N THR A 27 4.65 -6.29 8.87
CA THR A 27 3.98 -7.49 8.41
C THR A 27 2.71 -7.17 7.63
N VAL A 28 2.30 -8.08 6.76
CA VAL A 28 1.05 -7.97 6.01
C VAL A 28 -0.16 -7.94 6.94
N GLU A 29 -0.17 -8.71 8.02
CA GLU A 29 -1.24 -8.67 9.01
C GLU A 29 -1.33 -7.30 9.72
N GLY A 30 -0.19 -6.62 9.92
CA GLY A 30 -0.20 -5.24 10.39
C GLY A 30 -0.87 -4.28 9.41
N VAL A 31 -0.64 -4.44 8.10
CA VAL A 31 -1.32 -3.62 7.07
C VAL A 31 -2.82 -3.91 7.08
N LYS A 32 -3.22 -5.18 7.21
CA LYS A 32 -4.62 -5.58 7.31
C LYS A 32 -5.31 -4.99 8.53
N ALA A 33 -4.64 -4.95 9.67
CA ALA A 33 -5.17 -4.27 10.85
C ALA A 33 -5.40 -2.78 10.59
N LYS A 34 -4.51 -2.09 9.86
CA LYS A 34 -4.71 -0.69 9.45
C LYS A 34 -5.94 -0.50 8.57
N ILE A 35 -6.20 -1.43 7.65
CA ILE A 35 -7.41 -1.42 6.82
C ILE A 35 -8.67 -1.65 7.67
N GLN A 36 -8.64 -2.61 8.59
CA GLN A 36 -9.77 -2.91 9.49
C GLN A 36 -10.10 -1.75 10.43
N LEU A 37 -9.08 -1.00 10.86
CA LEU A 37 -9.20 0.22 11.66
C LEU A 37 -9.54 1.46 10.81
N GLN A 38 -9.83 1.30 9.51
CA GLN A 38 -10.14 2.39 8.57
C GLN A 38 -9.03 3.44 8.44
N GLN A 39 -7.78 3.07 8.75
CA GLN A 39 -6.60 3.94 8.60
C GLN A 39 -6.00 3.86 7.19
N LEU A 40 -6.31 2.80 6.44
CA LEU A 40 -5.94 2.63 5.04
C LEU A 40 -7.15 2.18 4.23
N THR A 41 -7.31 2.76 3.04
CA THR A 41 -8.36 2.40 2.09
C THR A 41 -7.85 1.32 1.15
N ALA A 42 -8.62 0.23 1.04
CA ALA A 42 -8.31 -0.88 0.15
C ALA A 42 -9.46 -1.17 -0.81
N ILE A 43 -9.13 -1.56 -2.04
CA ILE A 43 -10.06 -2.04 -3.05
C ILE A 43 -9.85 -3.53 -3.30
N SER A 44 -10.88 -4.20 -3.79
CA SER A 44 -10.75 -5.61 -4.15
C SER A 44 -9.93 -5.77 -5.42
N LYS A 45 -9.10 -6.82 -5.48
CA LYS A 45 -8.41 -7.23 -6.71
C LYS A 45 -9.40 -7.56 -7.83
N PRO A 46 -9.00 -7.47 -9.11
CA PRO A 46 -9.76 -8.06 -10.21
C PRO A 46 -10.07 -9.53 -9.93
N TYR A 47 -11.23 -10.01 -10.35
CA TYR A 47 -11.73 -11.36 -10.01
C TYR A 47 -10.73 -12.47 -10.35
N GLU A 48 -10.05 -12.37 -11.48
CA GLU A 48 -9.04 -13.32 -11.97
C GLU A 48 -7.83 -13.45 -11.02
N ASP A 49 -7.43 -12.35 -10.39
CA ASP A 49 -6.28 -12.29 -9.47
C ASP A 49 -6.63 -12.75 -8.04
N ARG A 50 -7.92 -12.87 -7.69
CA ARG A 50 -8.35 -13.27 -6.33
C ARG A 50 -8.11 -14.75 -6.05
N ARG A 51 -8.21 -15.61 -7.07
CA ARG A 51 -8.15 -17.08 -6.90
C ARG A 51 -6.81 -17.59 -6.39
N TYR A 52 -5.73 -16.88 -6.65
CA TYR A 52 -4.36 -17.31 -6.37
C TYR A 52 -3.59 -16.39 -5.42
N SER A 53 -4.27 -15.41 -4.81
CA SER A 53 -3.63 -14.48 -3.90
C SER A 53 -4.09 -14.72 -2.47
N GLY A 54 -3.12 -14.83 -1.55
CA GLY A 54 -3.41 -14.92 -0.11
C GLY A 54 -4.21 -13.73 0.43
N TYR A 55 -4.21 -12.60 -0.29
CA TYR A 55 -4.97 -11.40 0.07
C TYR A 55 -5.73 -10.86 -1.14
N PRO A 56 -7.08 -10.79 -1.10
CA PRO A 56 -7.90 -10.35 -2.23
C PRO A 56 -8.00 -8.82 -2.36
N TYR A 57 -7.14 -8.06 -1.68
CA TYR A 57 -7.20 -6.60 -1.59
C TYR A 57 -5.93 -5.92 -2.13
N LEU A 58 -6.08 -4.69 -2.59
CA LEU A 58 -5.03 -3.73 -2.94
C LEU A 58 -5.27 -2.44 -2.16
N VAL A 59 -4.23 -1.76 -1.72
CA VAL A 59 -4.31 -0.50 -0.98
C VAL A 59 -4.14 0.66 -1.96
N LEU A 60 -4.96 1.71 -1.82
CA LEU A 60 -4.81 2.93 -2.61
C LEU A 60 -3.53 3.67 -2.20
N ILE A 61 -2.72 4.08 -3.17
CA ILE A 61 -1.49 4.85 -2.90
C ILE A 61 -1.84 6.17 -2.20
N SER A 62 -2.85 6.90 -2.68
CA SER A 62 -3.32 8.15 -2.07
C SER A 62 -3.64 7.99 -0.58
N SER A 63 -4.36 6.92 -0.20
CA SER A 63 -4.69 6.67 1.20
C SER A 63 -3.45 6.35 2.05
N LEU A 64 -2.43 5.69 1.49
CA LEU A 64 -1.16 5.46 2.18
C LEU A 64 -0.37 6.76 2.36
N VAL A 65 -0.37 7.62 1.34
CA VAL A 65 0.30 8.93 1.35
C VAL A 65 -0.35 9.84 2.39
N ASP A 66 -1.67 9.94 2.40
CA ASP A 66 -2.42 10.72 3.40
C ASP A 66 -2.16 10.21 4.81
N TYR A 67 -2.12 8.89 4.99
CA TYR A 67 -1.75 8.28 6.27
C TYR A 67 -0.33 8.65 6.72
N LEU A 68 0.66 8.68 5.81
CA LEU A 68 2.03 9.06 6.13
C LEU A 68 2.18 10.56 6.40
N ARG A 69 1.46 11.41 5.65
CA ARG A 69 1.39 12.86 5.90
C ARG A 69 0.81 13.17 7.28
N ASP A 70 -0.26 12.47 7.67
CA ASP A 70 -0.85 12.57 9.02
C ASP A 70 0.15 12.16 10.13
N LYS A 71 1.12 11.30 9.81
CA LYS A 71 2.20 10.92 10.74
C LYS A 71 3.39 11.90 10.73
N GLY A 72 3.34 12.92 9.86
CA GLY A 72 4.34 13.98 9.78
C GLY A 72 5.51 13.72 8.83
N TYR A 73 5.41 12.73 7.94
CA TYR A 73 6.43 12.51 6.91
C TYR A 73 6.24 13.46 5.73
N THR A 74 7.36 13.92 5.18
CA THR A 74 7.40 14.80 4.00
C THR A 74 7.14 14.04 2.71
N ASP A 75 6.68 14.74 1.67
CA ASP A 75 6.44 14.15 0.36
C ASP A 75 7.71 13.54 -0.25
N ASP A 76 8.88 14.15 -0.01
CA ASP A 76 10.17 13.61 -0.44
C ASP A 76 10.49 12.26 0.24
N GLU A 77 10.26 12.14 1.55
CA GLU A 77 10.44 10.88 2.27
C GLU A 77 9.48 9.79 1.76
N ILE A 78 8.23 10.18 1.51
CA ILE A 78 7.19 9.29 0.98
C ILE A 78 7.56 8.80 -0.42
N GLN A 79 7.98 9.69 -1.33
CA GLN A 79 8.40 9.34 -2.68
C GLN A 79 9.58 8.37 -2.69
N ASN A 80 10.57 8.59 -1.82
CA ASN A 80 11.72 7.68 -1.68
C ASN A 80 11.33 6.32 -1.07
N ALA A 81 10.21 6.25 -0.36
CA ALA A 81 9.71 5.02 0.21
C ALA A 81 8.91 4.16 -0.78
N LEU A 82 8.20 4.79 -1.71
CA LEU A 82 7.36 4.13 -2.71
C LEU A 82 8.17 3.24 -3.68
N PRO A 83 7.57 2.17 -4.24
CA PRO A 83 8.22 1.35 -5.25
C PRO A 83 8.44 2.14 -6.55
N TYR A 84 9.50 1.78 -7.30
CA TYR A 84 9.84 2.44 -8.57
C TYR A 84 8.65 2.45 -9.55
N GLY A 85 8.30 3.64 -10.06
CA GLY A 85 7.17 3.85 -10.98
C GLY A 85 5.82 4.10 -10.29
N ALA A 86 5.78 4.20 -8.96
CA ALA A 86 4.66 4.80 -8.25
C ALA A 86 4.85 6.33 -8.16
N GLU A 87 3.78 7.07 -8.41
CA GLU A 87 3.74 8.52 -8.40
C GLU A 87 2.72 8.97 -7.34
N ILE A 88 3.01 10.08 -6.66
CA ILE A 88 2.16 10.75 -5.65
C ILE A 88 1.32 11.86 -6.26
#